data_AF-L8NYF1-F1
#
_entry.id   AF-L8NYF1-F1
#
_cell.length_a   1.000
_cell.length_b   1.000
_cell.length_c   1.000
_cell.angle_alpha   90.00
_cell.angle_beta   90.00
_cell.angle_gamma   90.00
#
_symmetry.space_group_name_H-M   'P 1'
#
loop_
_entity.id
_entity.type
_entity.pdbx_description
1 polymer ?
#
loop_
_entity_poly.entity_id
_entity_poly.type
_entity_poly.pdbx_seq_one_letter_code
_entity_poly.pdbx_strand_id
1 'polypeptide(L)'
;MPLDELARSWEEIRKGYDDALNDTYDRTVLDCAARLAADPGGESAHVWTIGLLMMAPYLAWAPGDGVVPQARAALEAADGALRDRPCAHGTHPYREHEAEHDEDLAEQLRGLSDESAVWEQNHPREQWLCPRNVAGLARIALDIIEPGSAADVPPRLPVGAQDTIDTLSALLHGYPEPGTDIDEEISCQAGELRSAKPADRPGRLLVVIAVAWYAASDFVRNTSVLDELIAALEETLPHHAAATCAHDRHPALPSSPGTAALGIMLSTSPGRALYERDRAHKAPLEQLLCPVALADLTKASLRALAARRDELLARAENGADR
;
A
#
# COMPACT_ATOMS: atom_id res chain seq x y z
N MET A 1 -13.84 -19.92 -22.35
CA MET A 1 -14.51 -19.66 -21.07
C MET A 1 -15.44 -18.47 -21.26
N PRO A 2 -16.72 -18.55 -20.89
CA PRO A 2 -17.62 -17.40 -20.86
C PRO A 2 -17.05 -16.26 -20.00
N LEU A 3 -17.41 -15.02 -20.31
CA LEU A 3 -16.89 -13.85 -19.60
C LEU A 3 -17.26 -13.87 -18.10
N ASP A 4 -18.44 -14.34 -17.75
CA ASP A 4 -18.87 -14.47 -16.34
C ASP A 4 -17.98 -15.42 -15.54
N GLU A 5 -17.46 -16.46 -16.18
CA GLU A 5 -16.53 -17.39 -15.52
C GLU A 5 -15.13 -16.76 -15.38
N LEU A 6 -14.68 -16.00 -16.38
CA LEU A 6 -13.45 -15.21 -16.30
C LEU A 6 -13.51 -14.16 -15.18
N ALA A 7 -14.55 -13.34 -15.17
CA ALA A 7 -14.72 -12.28 -14.18
C ALA A 7 -14.76 -12.82 -12.74
N ARG A 8 -15.44 -13.95 -12.51
CA ARG A 8 -15.44 -14.62 -11.20
C ARG A 8 -14.06 -15.15 -10.82
N SER A 9 -13.33 -15.74 -11.75
CA SER A 9 -11.97 -16.24 -11.49
C SER A 9 -11.00 -15.10 -11.15
N TRP A 10 -11.08 -13.97 -11.85
CA TRP A 10 -10.25 -12.81 -11.54
C TRP A 10 -10.61 -12.16 -10.22
N GLU A 11 -11.91 -12.13 -9.88
CA GLU A 11 -12.39 -11.64 -8.58
C GLU A 11 -11.94 -12.53 -7.42
N GLU A 12 -11.89 -13.85 -7.63
CA GLU A 12 -11.32 -14.79 -6.66
C GLU A 12 -9.84 -14.49 -6.40
N ILE A 13 -9.05 -14.30 -7.48
CA ILE A 13 -7.63 -13.94 -7.38
C ILE A 13 -7.44 -12.60 -6.67
N ARG A 14 -8.28 -11.60 -6.95
CA ARG A 14 -8.24 -10.29 -6.28
C ARG A 14 -8.44 -10.43 -4.78
N LYS A 15 -9.37 -11.29 -4.35
CA LYS A 15 -9.70 -11.52 -2.93
C LYS A 15 -8.66 -12.36 -2.21
N GLY A 16 -8.09 -13.36 -2.89
CA GLY A 16 -7.03 -14.22 -2.36
C GLY A 16 -5.63 -13.78 -2.79
N TYR A 17 -5.41 -12.48 -2.96
CA TYR A 17 -4.16 -11.98 -3.56
C TYR A 17 -2.90 -12.33 -2.75
N ASP A 18 -3.07 -12.65 -1.48
CA ASP A 18 -2.07 -13.03 -0.51
C ASP A 18 -1.64 -14.52 -0.60
N ASP A 19 -2.33 -15.32 -1.41
CA ASP A 19 -1.99 -16.72 -1.69
C ASP A 19 -0.75 -16.83 -2.59
N ALA A 20 0.41 -16.67 -1.97
CA ALA A 20 1.71 -16.60 -2.62
C ALA A 20 2.05 -17.86 -3.43
N LEU A 21 2.70 -17.67 -4.59
CA LEU A 21 3.19 -18.74 -5.47
C LEU A 21 2.10 -19.73 -5.91
N ASN A 22 0.88 -19.23 -6.15
CA ASN A 22 -0.23 -20.05 -6.60
C ASN A 22 -0.17 -20.30 -8.12
N ASP A 23 0.26 -21.50 -8.51
CA ASP A 23 0.36 -21.95 -9.92
C ASP A 23 -0.94 -21.79 -10.74
N THR A 24 -2.11 -21.82 -10.08
CA THR A 24 -3.39 -21.63 -10.77
C THR A 24 -3.66 -20.16 -11.04
N TYR A 25 -3.30 -19.29 -10.09
CA TYR A 25 -3.40 -17.84 -10.26
C TYR A 25 -2.41 -17.37 -11.32
N ASP A 26 -1.17 -17.86 -11.27
CA ASP A 26 -0.14 -17.58 -12.28
C ASP A 26 -0.60 -17.94 -13.69
N ARG A 27 -1.13 -19.15 -13.91
CA ARG A 27 -1.65 -19.56 -15.22
C ARG A 27 -2.80 -18.68 -15.70
N THR A 28 -3.66 -18.23 -14.80
CA THR A 28 -4.80 -17.37 -15.14
C THR A 28 -4.34 -15.97 -15.55
N VAL A 29 -3.38 -15.41 -14.81
CA VAL A 29 -2.73 -14.13 -15.15
C VAL A 29 -2.02 -14.22 -16.50
N LEU A 30 -1.25 -15.30 -16.72
CA LEU A 30 -0.51 -15.52 -17.95
C LEU A 30 -1.42 -15.69 -19.18
N ASP A 31 -2.55 -16.41 -19.06
CA ASP A 31 -3.55 -16.50 -20.14
C ASP A 31 -4.15 -15.11 -20.45
N CYS A 32 -4.49 -14.34 -19.42
CA CYS A 32 -5.01 -12.98 -19.59
C CYS A 32 -3.99 -12.06 -20.27
N ALA A 33 -2.74 -12.08 -19.82
CA ALA A 33 -1.63 -11.31 -20.39
C ALA A 33 -1.35 -11.70 -21.85
N ALA A 34 -1.34 -13.00 -22.17
CA ALA A 34 -1.11 -13.49 -23.52
C ALA A 34 -2.22 -13.03 -24.48
N ARG A 35 -3.48 -13.02 -24.03
CA ARG A 35 -4.62 -12.54 -24.84
C ARG A 35 -4.57 -11.04 -25.08
N LEU A 36 -4.19 -10.24 -24.07
CA LEU A 36 -3.98 -8.80 -24.26
C LEU A 36 -2.81 -8.54 -25.21
N ALA A 37 -1.69 -9.25 -25.04
CA ALA A 37 -0.50 -9.07 -25.88
C ALA A 37 -0.72 -9.46 -27.35
N ALA A 38 -1.64 -10.37 -27.63
CA ALA A 38 -1.97 -10.78 -28.99
C ALA A 38 -2.67 -9.67 -29.80
N ASP A 39 -3.46 -8.82 -29.15
CA ASP A 39 -4.15 -7.68 -29.79
C ASP A 39 -4.33 -6.51 -28.79
N PRO A 40 -3.24 -5.80 -28.44
CA PRO A 40 -3.23 -4.81 -27.35
C PRO A 40 -4.12 -3.59 -27.63
N GLY A 41 -4.47 -3.36 -28.90
CA GLY A 41 -5.32 -2.26 -29.33
C GLY A 41 -6.67 -2.71 -29.90
N GLY A 42 -7.03 -3.98 -29.73
CA GLY A 42 -8.22 -4.59 -30.30
C GLY A 42 -9.51 -4.23 -29.60
N GLU A 43 -10.63 -4.68 -30.17
CA GLU A 43 -11.97 -4.49 -29.59
C GLU A 43 -12.08 -5.13 -28.19
N SER A 44 -11.41 -6.26 -27.98
CA SER A 44 -11.42 -6.99 -26.70
C SER A 44 -10.35 -6.51 -25.69
N ALA A 45 -9.51 -5.52 -26.03
CA ALA A 45 -8.44 -5.07 -25.14
C ALA A 45 -8.94 -4.59 -23.77
N HIS A 46 -10.14 -4.00 -23.72
CA HIS A 46 -10.78 -3.57 -22.47
C HIS A 46 -11.01 -4.75 -21.51
N VAL A 47 -11.43 -5.92 -22.01
CA VAL A 47 -11.71 -7.11 -21.20
C VAL A 47 -10.45 -7.57 -20.48
N TRP A 48 -9.37 -7.76 -21.23
CA TRP A 48 -8.12 -8.29 -20.70
C TRP A 48 -7.39 -7.26 -19.84
N THR A 49 -7.50 -5.97 -20.16
CA THR A 49 -6.96 -4.90 -19.32
C THR A 49 -7.66 -4.85 -17.97
N ILE A 50 -9.00 -4.92 -17.93
CA ILE A 50 -9.75 -4.98 -16.68
C ILE A 50 -9.41 -6.26 -15.90
N GLY A 51 -9.27 -7.40 -16.58
CA GLY A 51 -8.85 -8.64 -15.93
C GLY A 51 -7.48 -8.52 -15.26
N LEU A 52 -6.48 -7.96 -15.95
CA LEU A 52 -5.16 -7.72 -15.35
C LEU A 52 -5.19 -6.67 -14.23
N LEU A 53 -6.05 -5.64 -14.33
CA LEU A 53 -6.26 -4.69 -13.23
C LEU A 53 -6.82 -5.37 -11.98
N MET A 54 -7.84 -6.22 -12.13
CA MET A 54 -8.42 -6.99 -11.02
C MET A 54 -7.38 -7.89 -10.34
N MET A 55 -6.48 -8.50 -11.12
CA MET A 55 -5.43 -9.39 -10.61
C MET A 55 -4.13 -8.64 -10.24
N ALA A 56 -4.08 -7.31 -10.37
CA ALA A 56 -2.88 -6.54 -10.08
C ALA A 56 -2.41 -6.64 -8.61
N PRO A 57 -3.30 -6.75 -7.59
CA PRO A 57 -2.88 -7.00 -6.22
C PRO A 57 -2.05 -8.28 -6.06
N TYR A 58 -2.46 -9.38 -6.71
CA TYR A 58 -1.71 -10.63 -6.69
C TYR A 58 -0.33 -10.47 -7.35
N LEU A 59 -0.28 -9.76 -8.48
CA LEU A 59 0.96 -9.45 -9.19
C LEU A 59 1.94 -8.59 -8.38
N ALA A 60 1.44 -7.75 -7.47
CA ALA A 60 2.25 -6.90 -6.61
C ALA A 60 2.74 -7.62 -5.34
N TRP A 61 2.15 -8.76 -4.98
CA TRP A 61 2.46 -9.50 -3.76
C TRP A 61 3.63 -10.47 -3.97
N ALA A 62 3.35 -11.71 -4.39
CA ALA A 62 4.36 -12.76 -4.55
C ALA A 62 3.93 -13.83 -5.58
N PRO A 63 3.74 -13.45 -6.86
CA PRO A 63 3.45 -14.41 -7.92
C PRO A 63 4.71 -15.23 -8.28
N GLY A 64 4.54 -16.30 -9.05
CA GLY A 64 5.65 -17.10 -9.54
C GLY A 64 6.61 -16.35 -10.47
N ASP A 65 7.82 -16.90 -10.61
CA ASP A 65 8.88 -16.32 -11.43
C ASP A 65 8.43 -16.09 -12.88
N GLY A 66 8.67 -14.87 -13.38
CA GLY A 66 8.40 -14.52 -14.78
C GLY A 66 6.95 -14.14 -15.10
N VAL A 67 6.02 -14.20 -14.13
CA VAL A 67 4.63 -13.77 -14.30
C VAL A 67 4.52 -12.24 -14.41
N VAL A 68 5.15 -11.51 -13.48
CA VAL A 68 5.11 -10.04 -13.45
C VAL A 68 5.64 -9.41 -14.74
N PRO A 69 6.83 -9.77 -15.28
CA PRO A 69 7.33 -9.18 -16.51
C PRO A 69 6.38 -9.36 -17.71
N GLN A 70 5.69 -10.49 -17.82
CA GLN A 70 4.78 -10.76 -18.93
C GLN A 70 3.48 -9.95 -18.81
N ALA A 71 2.88 -9.90 -17.62
CA ALA A 71 1.71 -9.08 -17.37
C ALA A 71 2.00 -7.60 -17.61
N ARG A 72 3.13 -7.09 -17.11
CA ARG A 72 3.59 -5.71 -17.35
C ARG A 72 3.77 -5.41 -18.83
N ALA A 73 4.47 -6.28 -19.57
CA ALA A 73 4.68 -6.08 -21.00
C ALA A 73 3.35 -5.99 -21.78
N ALA A 74 2.35 -6.80 -21.40
CA ALA A 74 1.02 -6.75 -22.01
C ALA A 74 0.28 -5.44 -21.70
N LEU A 75 0.33 -4.97 -20.45
CA LEU A 75 -0.25 -3.69 -20.03
C LEU A 75 0.41 -2.49 -20.70
N GLU A 76 1.74 -2.48 -20.77
CA GLU A 76 2.52 -1.44 -21.47
C GLU A 76 2.21 -1.41 -22.97
N ALA A 77 2.04 -2.59 -23.60
CA ALA A 77 1.64 -2.69 -25.00
C ALA A 77 0.23 -2.12 -25.24
N ALA A 78 -0.72 -2.43 -24.33
CA ALA A 78 -2.09 -1.92 -24.41
C ALA A 78 -2.15 -0.39 -24.24
N ASP A 79 -1.46 0.12 -23.23
CA ASP A 79 -1.31 1.56 -23.01
C ASP A 79 -0.69 2.25 -24.24
N GLY A 80 0.45 1.76 -24.75
CA GLY A 80 1.09 2.32 -25.94
C GLY A 80 0.21 2.29 -27.19
N ALA A 81 -0.59 1.23 -27.38
CA ALA A 81 -1.47 1.09 -28.53
C ALA A 81 -2.72 1.99 -28.49
N LEU A 82 -3.18 2.37 -27.29
CA LEU A 82 -4.49 2.99 -27.07
C LEU A 82 -4.40 4.45 -26.59
N ARG A 83 -3.34 4.84 -25.88
CA ARG A 83 -3.21 6.14 -25.19
C ARG A 83 -3.41 7.35 -26.12
N ASP A 84 -2.80 7.32 -27.30
CA ASP A 84 -2.81 8.44 -28.24
C ASP A 84 -3.95 8.37 -29.26
N ARG A 85 -4.82 7.35 -29.18
CA ARG A 85 -5.96 7.25 -30.08
C ARG A 85 -6.95 8.40 -29.83
N PRO A 86 -7.45 9.04 -30.89
CA PRO A 86 -8.40 10.13 -30.75
C PRO A 86 -9.74 9.62 -30.19
N CYS A 87 -10.35 10.41 -29.32
CA CYS A 87 -11.71 10.24 -28.85
C CYS A 87 -12.36 11.61 -28.63
N ALA A 88 -13.70 11.65 -28.63
CA ALA A 88 -14.46 12.90 -28.46
C ALA A 88 -14.79 13.23 -27.00
N HIS A 89 -14.46 12.34 -26.06
CA HIS A 89 -14.83 12.49 -24.65
C HIS A 89 -13.96 13.55 -23.93
N GLY A 90 -14.59 14.42 -23.15
CA GLY A 90 -13.89 15.41 -22.32
C GLY A 90 -13.30 14.81 -21.03
N THR A 91 -13.88 13.72 -20.54
CA THR A 91 -13.53 13.02 -19.31
C THR A 91 -13.35 11.52 -19.58
N HIS A 92 -12.64 10.83 -18.68
CA HIS A 92 -12.38 9.40 -18.79
C HIS A 92 -12.47 8.76 -17.40
N PRO A 93 -13.22 7.66 -17.23
CA PRO A 93 -13.45 7.01 -15.93
C PRO A 93 -12.18 6.77 -15.10
N TYR A 94 -11.08 6.33 -15.73
CA TYR A 94 -9.83 6.04 -15.01
C TYR A 94 -9.30 7.19 -14.16
N ARG A 95 -9.63 8.45 -14.49
CA ARG A 95 -9.16 9.64 -13.76
C ARG A 95 -9.79 9.79 -12.38
N GLU A 96 -10.93 9.14 -12.17
CA GLU A 96 -11.71 9.16 -10.93
C GLU A 96 -11.79 7.74 -10.32
N HIS A 97 -11.03 6.78 -10.87
CA HIS A 97 -11.05 5.38 -10.47
C HIS A 97 -10.19 5.14 -9.21
N GLU A 98 -10.76 5.48 -8.07
CA GLU A 98 -10.23 5.16 -6.74
C GLU A 98 -10.14 3.65 -6.47
N ALA A 99 -9.32 3.24 -5.50
CA ALA A 99 -9.10 1.83 -5.16
C ALA A 99 -10.38 1.09 -4.71
N GLU A 100 -11.29 1.79 -4.03
CA GLU A 100 -12.58 1.24 -3.60
C GLU A 100 -13.46 0.77 -4.77
N HIS A 101 -13.31 1.38 -5.95
CA HIS A 101 -14.06 0.99 -7.14
C HIS A 101 -13.54 -0.30 -7.80
N ASP A 102 -12.41 -0.86 -7.35
CA ASP A 102 -11.89 -2.12 -7.88
C ASP A 102 -12.83 -3.29 -7.58
N GLU A 103 -13.62 -3.21 -6.49
CA GLU A 103 -14.59 -4.24 -6.10
C GLU A 103 -15.75 -4.39 -7.11
N ASP A 104 -16.06 -3.32 -7.83
CA ASP A 104 -17.16 -3.28 -8.80
C ASP A 104 -16.73 -3.73 -10.21
N LEU A 105 -15.43 -3.90 -10.47
CA LEU A 105 -14.90 -4.18 -11.81
C LEU A 105 -15.49 -5.45 -12.42
N ALA A 106 -15.71 -6.50 -11.62
CA ALA A 106 -16.30 -7.76 -12.08
C ALA A 106 -17.76 -7.58 -12.55
N GLU A 107 -18.52 -6.72 -11.88
CA GLU A 107 -19.90 -6.38 -12.27
C GLU A 107 -19.92 -5.44 -13.48
N GLN A 108 -19.08 -4.40 -13.46
CA GLN A 108 -18.94 -3.46 -14.57
C GLN A 108 -18.57 -4.17 -15.87
N LEU A 109 -17.62 -5.11 -15.83
CA LEU A 109 -17.20 -5.87 -17.01
C LEU A 109 -18.34 -6.69 -17.62
N ARG A 110 -19.19 -7.29 -16.78
CA ARG A 110 -20.39 -8.01 -17.23
C ARG A 110 -21.40 -7.04 -17.86
N GLY A 111 -21.65 -5.90 -17.21
CA GLY A 111 -22.54 -4.85 -17.73
C GLY A 111 -22.05 -4.19 -19.02
N LEU A 112 -20.73 -4.16 -19.27
CA LEU A 112 -20.15 -3.68 -20.53
C LEU A 112 -20.36 -4.65 -21.68
N SER A 113 -20.47 -5.95 -21.40
CA SER A 113 -20.60 -7.00 -22.41
C SER A 113 -22.04 -7.36 -22.75
N ASP A 114 -22.98 -7.02 -21.87
CA ASP A 114 -24.42 -7.11 -22.13
C ASP A 114 -25.00 -5.73 -22.46
N GLU A 115 -25.22 -5.47 -23.75
CA GLU A 115 -25.82 -4.22 -24.22
C GLU A 115 -27.26 -3.99 -23.70
N SER A 116 -27.96 -5.07 -23.33
CA SER A 116 -29.33 -5.01 -22.84
C SER A 116 -29.41 -4.74 -21.33
N ALA A 117 -28.30 -4.90 -20.60
CA ALA A 117 -28.25 -4.64 -19.18
C ALA A 117 -28.48 -3.16 -18.87
N VAL A 118 -29.15 -2.89 -17.76
CA VAL A 118 -29.26 -1.54 -17.20
C VAL A 118 -27.86 -1.05 -16.80
N TRP A 119 -27.52 0.19 -17.13
CA TRP A 119 -26.19 0.76 -16.90
C TRP A 119 -26.28 1.98 -15.97
N GLU A 120 -26.12 1.70 -14.67
CA GLU A 120 -26.15 2.69 -13.59
C GLU A 120 -24.73 3.00 -13.12
N GLN A 121 -23.90 3.52 -14.01
CA GLN A 121 -22.53 3.94 -13.71
C GLN A 121 -22.36 5.44 -13.93
N ASN A 122 -21.36 6.02 -13.26
CA ASN A 122 -21.07 7.47 -13.30
C ASN A 122 -20.71 7.99 -14.71
N HIS A 123 -20.38 7.09 -15.63
CA HIS A 123 -20.06 7.40 -17.02
C HIS A 123 -20.76 6.44 -17.98
N PRO A 124 -21.12 6.86 -19.21
CA PRO A 124 -21.74 5.99 -20.20
C PRO A 124 -20.76 4.90 -20.70
N ARG A 125 -21.30 3.79 -21.21
CA ARG A 125 -20.52 2.65 -21.72
C ARG A 125 -19.44 3.04 -22.74
N GLU A 126 -19.75 3.97 -23.64
CA GLU A 126 -18.82 4.48 -24.64
C GLU A 126 -17.55 5.11 -24.04
N GLN A 127 -17.66 5.73 -22.85
CA GLN A 127 -16.51 6.28 -22.14
C GLN A 127 -15.67 5.19 -21.46
N TRP A 128 -16.32 4.13 -20.98
CA TRP A 128 -15.63 2.96 -20.42
C TRP A 128 -14.87 2.15 -21.47
N LEU A 129 -15.48 1.98 -22.65
CA LEU A 129 -14.87 1.30 -23.81
C LEU A 129 -13.89 2.21 -24.60
N CYS A 130 -13.78 3.48 -24.21
CA CYS A 130 -12.90 4.43 -24.89
C CYS A 130 -11.43 3.98 -24.81
N PRO A 131 -10.65 4.04 -25.92
CA PRO A 131 -9.24 3.68 -25.92
C PRO A 131 -8.42 4.37 -24.82
N ARG A 132 -8.66 5.67 -24.59
CA ARG A 132 -7.98 6.42 -23.54
C ARG A 132 -8.31 5.94 -22.13
N ASN A 133 -9.55 5.46 -21.92
CA ASN A 133 -9.94 4.88 -20.64
C ASN A 133 -9.24 3.55 -20.40
N VAL A 134 -9.25 2.66 -21.41
CA VAL A 134 -8.56 1.36 -21.34
C VAL A 134 -7.06 1.54 -21.09
N ALA A 135 -6.40 2.48 -21.80
CA ALA A 135 -5.01 2.82 -21.54
C ALA A 135 -4.79 3.32 -20.10
N GLY A 136 -5.70 4.14 -19.57
CA GLY A 136 -5.63 4.63 -18.19
C GLY A 136 -5.79 3.50 -17.16
N LEU A 137 -6.71 2.56 -17.36
CA LEU A 137 -6.86 1.38 -16.51
C LEU A 137 -5.60 0.50 -16.56
N ALA A 138 -4.96 0.36 -17.73
CA ALA A 138 -3.69 -0.35 -17.84
C ALA A 138 -2.58 0.33 -17.01
N ARG A 139 -2.54 1.68 -16.99
CA ARG A 139 -1.60 2.43 -16.16
C ARG A 139 -1.91 2.31 -14.66
N ILE A 140 -3.17 2.22 -14.27
CA ILE A 140 -3.54 1.92 -12.88
C ILE A 140 -3.02 0.54 -12.49
N ALA A 141 -3.21 -0.48 -13.33
CA ALA A 141 -2.68 -1.82 -13.06
C ALA A 141 -1.15 -1.82 -12.93
N LEU A 142 -0.45 -1.10 -13.82
CA LEU A 142 1.00 -0.91 -13.73
C LEU A 142 1.41 -0.21 -12.43
N ASP A 143 0.68 0.82 -12.00
CA ASP A 143 0.95 1.52 -10.74
C ASP A 143 0.71 0.65 -9.50
N ILE A 144 -0.27 -0.26 -9.53
CA ILE A 144 -0.45 -1.24 -8.44
C ILE A 144 0.74 -2.21 -8.38
N ILE A 145 1.20 -2.71 -9.54
CA ILE A 145 2.33 -3.65 -9.64
C ILE A 145 3.65 -2.98 -9.25
N GLU A 146 3.85 -1.73 -9.69
CA GLU A 146 5.01 -0.91 -9.38
C GLU A 146 4.55 0.48 -8.90
N PRO A 147 4.36 0.65 -7.57
CA PRO A 147 3.86 1.89 -6.98
C PRO A 147 4.65 3.13 -7.40
N GLY A 148 3.95 4.09 -8.01
CA GLY A 148 4.51 5.34 -8.51
C GLY A 148 5.04 5.28 -9.94
N SER A 149 4.78 4.20 -10.69
CA SER A 149 5.16 4.07 -12.09
C SER A 149 4.32 4.93 -13.05
N ALA A 150 3.11 5.35 -12.64
CA ALA A 150 2.25 6.21 -13.45
C ALA A 150 1.80 7.47 -12.68
N ALA A 151 2.24 8.65 -13.13
CA ALA A 151 1.93 9.92 -12.46
C ALA A 151 0.57 10.52 -12.84
N ASP A 152 -0.08 10.03 -13.91
CA ASP A 152 -1.32 10.58 -14.46
C ASP A 152 -2.58 9.77 -14.07
N VAL A 153 -2.44 8.84 -13.12
CA VAL A 153 -3.53 8.05 -12.54
C VAL A 153 -3.75 8.44 -11.08
N PRO A 154 -4.94 8.18 -10.50
CA PRO A 154 -5.18 8.38 -9.08
C PRO A 154 -4.14 7.63 -8.23
N PRO A 155 -3.45 8.29 -7.28
CA PRO A 155 -2.42 7.64 -6.47
C PRO A 155 -3.07 6.59 -5.56
N ARG A 156 -2.36 5.47 -5.33
CA ARG A 156 -2.84 4.36 -4.50
C ARG A 156 -1.82 3.98 -3.44
N LEU A 157 -2.29 3.44 -2.31
CA LEU A 157 -1.38 2.82 -1.37
C LEU A 157 -0.83 1.51 -2.00
N PRO A 158 0.42 1.13 -1.70
CA PRO A 158 0.93 -0.18 -2.07
C PRO A 158 0.05 -1.30 -1.51
N VAL A 159 0.02 -2.43 -2.22
CA VAL A 159 -0.68 -3.65 -1.79
C VAL A 159 -0.15 -4.10 -0.42
N GLY A 160 -1.06 -4.54 0.46
CA GLY A 160 -0.76 -4.89 1.86
C GLY A 160 -0.57 -3.70 2.81
N ALA A 161 -0.50 -2.45 2.32
CA ALA A 161 -0.35 -1.29 3.20
C ALA A 161 -1.60 -1.06 4.06
N GLN A 162 -2.81 -1.23 3.50
CA GLN A 162 -4.05 -1.12 4.27
C GLN A 162 -4.16 -2.24 5.31
N ASP A 163 -3.82 -3.48 4.94
CA ASP A 163 -3.80 -4.62 5.85
C ASP A 163 -2.81 -4.41 7.01
N THR A 164 -1.64 -3.81 6.72
CA THR A 164 -0.67 -3.40 7.74
C THR A 164 -1.25 -2.32 8.66
N ILE A 165 -1.98 -1.34 8.11
CA ILE A 165 -2.66 -0.29 8.89
C ILE A 165 -3.69 -0.92 9.83
N ASP A 166 -4.51 -1.85 9.33
CA ASP A 166 -5.58 -2.47 10.09
C ASP A 166 -5.01 -3.39 11.19
N THR A 167 -3.99 -4.18 10.87
CA THR A 167 -3.24 -5.03 11.82
C THR A 167 -2.62 -4.19 12.94
N LEU A 168 -1.87 -3.14 12.60
CA LEU A 168 -1.25 -2.26 13.59
C LEU A 168 -2.30 -1.50 14.38
N SER A 169 -3.41 -1.07 13.77
CA SER A 169 -4.51 -0.41 14.46
C SER A 169 -5.10 -1.33 15.53
N ALA A 170 -5.42 -2.57 15.18
CA ALA A 170 -5.95 -3.57 16.10
C ALA A 170 -4.99 -3.86 17.26
N LEU A 171 -3.71 -4.08 16.96
CA LEU A 171 -2.65 -4.29 17.95
C LEU A 171 -2.53 -3.09 18.90
N LEU A 172 -2.40 -1.87 18.37
CA LEU A 172 -2.13 -0.67 19.15
C LEU A 172 -3.34 -0.19 19.96
N HIS A 173 -4.55 -0.62 19.59
CA HIS A 173 -5.74 -0.47 20.42
C HIS A 173 -5.90 -1.56 21.49
N GLY A 174 -5.05 -2.59 21.49
CA GLY A 174 -5.05 -3.68 22.47
C GLY A 174 -6.02 -4.81 22.17
N TYR A 175 -6.48 -4.94 20.92
CA TYR A 175 -7.32 -6.04 20.44
C TYR A 175 -6.69 -6.71 19.21
N PRO A 176 -5.46 -7.24 19.29
CA PRO A 176 -4.83 -7.90 18.15
C PRO A 176 -5.70 -9.05 17.63
N GLU A 177 -5.62 -9.31 16.34
CA GLU A 177 -6.39 -10.37 15.71
C GLU A 177 -6.01 -11.75 16.28
N PRO A 178 -6.92 -12.74 16.24
CA PRO A 178 -6.60 -14.08 16.70
C PRO A 178 -5.40 -14.67 15.94
N GLY A 179 -4.34 -15.00 16.69
CA GLY A 179 -3.13 -15.61 16.12
C GLY A 179 -2.02 -14.61 15.79
N THR A 180 -2.22 -13.30 15.97
CA THR A 180 -1.15 -12.30 15.83
C THR A 180 -0.07 -12.53 16.89
N ASP A 181 1.16 -12.76 16.45
CA ASP A 181 2.34 -12.66 17.32
C ASP A 181 2.70 -11.16 17.48
N ILE A 182 2.39 -10.63 18.65
CA ILE A 182 2.60 -9.21 18.97
C ILE A 182 4.08 -8.84 18.91
N ASP A 183 4.96 -9.73 19.39
CA ASP A 183 6.39 -9.46 19.44
C ASP A 183 6.95 -9.43 18.01
N GLU A 184 6.57 -10.40 17.18
CA GLU A 184 6.96 -10.46 15.76
C GLU A 184 6.46 -9.24 14.98
N GLU A 185 5.19 -8.85 15.15
CA GLU A 185 4.62 -7.70 14.44
C GLU A 185 5.36 -6.40 14.78
N ILE A 186 5.68 -6.18 16.06
CA ILE A 186 6.45 -5.00 16.49
C ILE A 186 7.89 -5.05 15.95
N SER A 187 8.54 -6.21 16.04
CA SER A 187 9.90 -6.43 15.54
C SER A 187 10.00 -6.22 14.02
N CYS A 188 8.98 -6.64 13.26
CA CYS A 188 8.89 -6.42 11.82
C CYS A 188 9.02 -4.93 11.47
N GLN A 189 8.35 -4.04 12.23
CA GLN A 189 8.42 -2.60 12.00
C GLN A 189 9.83 -2.02 12.24
N ALA A 190 10.59 -2.57 13.18
CA ALA A 190 12.00 -2.21 13.37
C ALA A 190 12.85 -2.62 12.15
N GLY A 191 12.62 -3.83 11.63
CA GLY A 191 13.25 -4.32 10.40
C GLY A 191 12.95 -3.43 9.19
N GLU A 192 11.67 -3.09 8.98
CA GLU A 192 11.21 -2.21 7.90
C GLU A 192 11.83 -0.81 7.96
N LEU A 193 12.01 -0.23 9.15
CA LEU A 193 12.70 1.05 9.30
C LEU A 193 14.18 0.97 8.88
N ARG A 194 14.86 -0.11 9.27
CA ARG A 194 16.29 -0.30 8.97
C ARG A 194 16.56 -0.56 7.49
N SER A 195 15.65 -1.27 6.82
CA SER A 195 15.73 -1.53 5.38
C SER A 195 15.22 -0.36 4.52
N ALA A 196 14.56 0.63 5.13
CA ALA A 196 13.92 1.72 4.41
C ALA A 196 14.90 2.57 3.58
N LYS A 197 14.48 2.87 2.34
CA LYS A 197 15.14 3.86 1.48
C LYS A 197 15.09 5.25 2.14
N PRO A 198 16.03 6.16 1.83
CA PRO A 198 16.05 7.48 2.44
C PRO A 198 14.75 8.29 2.32
N ALA A 199 14.04 8.18 1.21
CA ALA A 199 12.78 8.89 0.98
C ALA A 199 11.59 8.33 1.77
N ASP A 200 11.68 7.08 2.21
CA ASP A 200 10.59 6.31 2.84
C ASP A 200 10.76 6.26 4.37
N ARG A 201 12.02 6.39 4.82
CA ARG A 201 12.44 6.35 6.22
C ARG A 201 11.67 7.30 7.15
N PRO A 202 11.34 8.55 6.78
CA PRO A 202 10.55 9.42 7.65
C PRO A 202 9.18 8.84 8.01
N GLY A 203 8.48 8.23 7.05
CA GLY A 203 7.20 7.56 7.29
C GLY A 203 7.37 6.31 8.14
N ARG A 204 8.34 5.45 7.82
CA ARG A 204 8.66 4.25 8.63
C ARG A 204 9.05 4.60 10.07
N LEU A 205 9.74 5.71 10.29
CA LEU A 205 10.11 6.18 11.62
C LEU A 205 8.88 6.54 12.45
N LEU A 206 7.85 7.15 11.85
CA LEU A 206 6.57 7.41 12.53
C LEU A 206 5.90 6.10 12.98
N VAL A 207 5.96 5.04 12.17
CA VAL A 207 5.45 3.71 12.54
C VAL A 207 6.22 3.17 13.76
N VAL A 208 7.56 3.22 13.73
CA VAL A 208 8.40 2.78 14.85
C VAL A 208 8.14 3.61 16.12
N ILE A 209 7.92 4.92 16.00
CA ILE A 209 7.54 5.78 17.13
C ILE A 209 6.21 5.32 17.73
N ALA A 210 5.20 5.01 16.90
CA ALA A 210 3.90 4.54 17.35
C ALA A 210 3.99 3.22 18.13
N VAL A 211 4.68 2.22 17.58
CA VAL A 211 4.86 0.92 18.24
C VAL A 211 5.79 1.02 19.45
N ALA A 212 6.76 1.94 19.47
CA ALA A 212 7.60 2.19 20.63
C ALA A 212 6.82 2.71 21.84
N TRP A 213 5.80 3.55 21.64
CA TRP A 213 4.92 3.98 22.73
C TRP A 213 4.12 2.83 23.31
N TYR A 214 3.66 1.90 22.47
CA TYR A 214 2.99 0.68 22.91
C TYR A 214 3.96 -0.26 23.63
N ALA A 215 5.15 -0.50 23.07
CA ALA A 215 6.16 -1.40 23.64
C ALA A 215 6.74 -0.88 24.97
N ALA A 216 6.82 0.44 25.15
CA ALA A 216 7.23 1.04 26.42
C ALA A 216 6.16 0.92 27.53
N SER A 217 4.96 0.45 27.21
CA SER A 217 3.87 0.20 28.18
C SER A 217 3.97 -1.20 28.82
N ASP A 218 2.91 -1.63 29.52
CA ASP A 218 2.88 -2.94 30.19
C ASP A 218 2.55 -4.14 29.29
N PHE A 219 2.21 -3.89 28.02
CA PHE A 219 1.79 -4.94 27.09
C PHE A 219 2.95 -5.79 26.54
N VAL A 220 4.15 -5.23 26.41
CA VAL A 220 5.34 -5.95 25.93
C VAL A 220 6.26 -6.28 27.11
N ARG A 221 6.68 -7.55 27.18
CA ARG A 221 7.57 -8.07 28.24
C ARG A 221 8.87 -8.65 27.71
N ASN A 222 8.95 -8.90 26.41
CA ASN A 222 10.14 -9.45 25.78
C ASN A 222 11.16 -8.33 25.54
N THR A 223 12.32 -8.45 26.18
CA THR A 223 13.38 -7.43 26.06
C THR A 223 14.03 -7.41 24.67
N SER A 224 14.01 -8.53 23.93
CA SER A 224 14.56 -8.58 22.56
C SER A 224 13.83 -7.61 21.64
N VAL A 225 12.50 -7.53 21.73
CA VAL A 225 11.68 -6.58 20.95
C VAL A 225 12.07 -5.13 21.25
N LEU A 226 12.31 -4.82 22.53
CA LEU A 226 12.77 -3.48 22.93
C LEU A 226 14.16 -3.18 22.38
N ASP A 227 15.08 -4.14 22.42
CA ASP A 227 16.43 -4.00 21.87
C ASP A 227 16.42 -3.78 20.36
N GLU A 228 15.54 -4.47 19.62
CA GLU A 228 15.39 -4.28 18.17
C GLU A 228 14.85 -2.89 17.81
N LEU A 229 13.83 -2.41 18.55
CA LEU A 229 13.32 -1.04 18.38
C LEU A 229 14.38 0.01 18.73
N ILE A 230 15.12 -0.19 19.83
CA ILE A 230 16.21 0.71 20.24
C ILE A 230 17.28 0.76 19.14
N ALA A 231 17.73 -0.39 18.64
CA ALA A 231 18.73 -0.48 17.58
C ALA A 231 18.27 0.25 16.30
N ALA A 232 17.03 0.04 15.87
CA ALA A 232 16.49 0.72 14.68
C ALA A 232 16.44 2.25 14.84
N LEU A 233 16.07 2.74 16.03
CA LEU A 233 16.05 4.17 16.34
C LEU A 233 17.46 4.77 16.43
N GLU A 234 18.42 4.06 17.04
CA GLU A 234 19.82 4.47 17.14
C GLU A 234 20.50 4.53 15.76
N GLU A 235 20.24 3.56 14.89
CA GLU A 235 20.72 3.57 13.50
C GLU A 235 20.11 4.74 12.69
N THR A 236 18.85 5.11 12.99
CA THR A 236 18.15 6.17 12.25
C THR A 236 18.53 7.58 12.70
N LEU A 237 18.76 7.79 14.00
CA LEU A 237 18.97 9.13 14.59
C LEU A 237 20.10 9.96 13.93
N PRO A 238 21.27 9.39 13.55
CA PRO A 238 22.33 10.13 12.87
C PRO A 238 21.90 10.81 11.57
N HIS A 239 20.88 10.29 10.88
CA HIS A 239 20.35 10.89 9.65
C HIS A 239 19.67 12.25 9.87
N HIS A 240 19.37 12.61 11.12
CA HIS A 240 18.72 13.87 11.48
C HIS A 240 19.59 14.77 12.39
N ALA A 241 20.82 14.36 12.72
CA ALA A 241 21.63 14.99 13.76
C ALA A 241 22.01 16.46 13.47
N ALA A 242 22.13 16.85 12.20
CA ALA A 242 22.47 18.22 11.78
C ALA A 242 21.27 19.00 11.20
N ALA A 243 20.05 18.49 11.39
CA ALA A 243 18.87 19.10 10.81
C ALA A 243 18.56 20.46 11.41
N THR A 244 18.09 21.37 10.56
CA THR A 244 17.44 22.62 10.96
C THR A 244 16.12 22.72 10.20
N CYS A 245 15.15 23.46 10.74
CA CYS A 245 13.88 23.69 10.07
C CYS A 245 13.47 25.16 10.19
N ALA A 246 12.73 25.66 9.19
CA ALA A 246 12.36 27.06 9.07
C ALA A 246 10.95 27.38 9.60
N HIS A 247 10.18 26.36 10.00
CA HIS A 247 8.81 26.52 10.48
C HIS A 247 8.77 26.55 12.01
N ASP A 248 7.92 27.42 12.56
CA ASP A 248 7.89 27.72 13.99
C ASP A 248 7.20 26.64 14.85
N ARG A 249 6.51 25.67 14.22
CA ARG A 249 5.73 24.64 14.92
C ARG A 249 5.81 23.30 14.21
N HIS A 250 5.83 22.23 15.02
CA HIS A 250 5.63 20.86 14.59
C HIS A 250 4.21 20.43 14.98
N PRO A 251 3.43 19.83 14.07
CA PRO A 251 2.11 19.32 14.40
C PRO A 251 2.20 18.24 15.48
N ALA A 252 1.20 18.20 16.36
CA ALA A 252 1.04 17.07 17.26
C ALA A 252 0.69 15.83 16.42
N LEU A 253 1.35 14.71 16.72
CA LEU A 253 0.97 13.44 16.15
C LEU A 253 -0.38 12.98 16.73
N PRO A 254 -1.18 12.23 15.96
CA PRO A 254 -2.40 11.60 16.47
C PRO A 254 -2.08 10.53 17.54
N SER A 255 -3.08 9.77 17.96
CA SER A 255 -2.87 8.59 18.82
C SER A 255 -1.86 7.61 18.19
N SER A 256 -1.36 6.66 18.98
CA SER A 256 -0.43 5.62 18.46
C SER A 256 -0.99 4.90 17.21
N PRO A 257 -2.23 4.37 17.20
CA PRO A 257 -2.84 3.79 15.99
C PRO A 257 -2.86 4.75 14.80
N GLY A 258 -3.29 6.01 15.03
CA GLY A 258 -3.31 7.02 13.96
C GLY A 258 -1.92 7.41 13.46
N THR A 259 -0.90 7.32 14.31
CA THR A 259 0.50 7.64 13.97
C THR A 259 1.10 6.52 13.13
N ALA A 260 0.80 5.25 13.45
CA ALA A 260 1.16 4.11 12.63
C ALA A 260 0.51 4.21 11.24
N ALA A 261 -0.80 4.47 11.19
CA ALA A 261 -1.52 4.61 9.93
C ALA A 261 -0.96 5.74 9.05
N LEU A 262 -0.70 6.90 9.66
CA LEU A 262 -0.05 8.02 8.99
C LEU A 262 1.38 7.65 8.52
N GLY A 263 2.16 6.97 9.36
CA GLY A 263 3.51 6.54 9.03
C GLY A 263 3.57 5.61 7.82
N ILE A 264 2.68 4.62 7.75
CA ILE A 264 2.55 3.71 6.60
C ILE A 264 2.19 4.50 5.34
N MET A 265 1.17 5.36 5.40
CA MET A 265 0.79 6.22 4.27
C MET A 265 1.95 7.10 3.78
N LEU A 266 2.70 7.73 4.69
CA LEU A 266 3.78 8.65 4.34
C LEU A 266 5.09 7.94 3.96
N SER A 267 5.18 6.63 4.15
CA SER A 267 6.35 5.83 3.83
C SER A 267 6.56 5.62 2.33
N THR A 268 5.61 6.01 1.46
CA THR A 268 5.76 5.87 0.00
C THR A 268 5.40 7.14 -0.74
N SER A 269 5.91 7.29 -1.97
CA SER A 269 5.60 8.45 -2.81
C SER A 269 4.11 8.53 -3.16
N PRO A 270 3.44 7.43 -3.59
CA PRO A 270 1.99 7.45 -3.85
C PRO A 270 1.17 7.78 -2.59
N GLY A 271 1.52 7.23 -1.42
CA GLY A 271 0.81 7.55 -0.19
C GLY A 271 0.97 9.01 0.26
N ARG A 272 2.14 9.63 0.00
CA ARG A 272 2.30 11.09 0.17
C ARG A 272 1.44 11.91 -0.80
N ALA A 273 1.29 11.45 -2.05
CA ALA A 273 0.41 12.10 -3.02
C ALA A 273 -1.08 12.00 -2.61
N LEU A 274 -1.50 10.84 -2.10
CA LEU A 274 -2.83 10.65 -1.48
C LEU A 274 -3.05 11.61 -0.31
N TYR A 275 -2.07 11.72 0.58
CA TYR A 275 -2.14 12.63 1.71
C TYR A 275 -2.36 14.09 1.27
N GLU A 276 -1.62 14.54 0.26
CA GLU A 276 -1.69 15.90 -0.27
C GLU A 276 -3.01 16.21 -0.96
N ARG A 277 -3.65 15.23 -1.62
CA ARG A 277 -4.96 15.38 -2.26
C ARG A 277 -6.04 15.83 -1.27
N ASP A 278 -5.98 15.32 -0.04
CA ASP A 278 -6.94 15.59 1.02
C ASP A 278 -6.41 16.60 2.07
N ARG A 279 -5.39 17.40 1.73
CA ARG A 279 -4.66 18.24 2.70
C ARG A 279 -5.48 19.38 3.31
N ALA A 280 -6.66 19.73 2.79
CA ALA A 280 -7.40 20.94 3.18
C ALA A 280 -7.57 21.16 4.70
N HIS A 281 -7.57 20.09 5.49
CA HIS A 281 -7.65 20.13 6.96
C HIS A 281 -6.52 19.37 7.68
N LYS A 282 -5.41 19.09 6.98
CA LYS A 282 -4.28 18.30 7.49
C LYS A 282 -3.00 19.13 7.56
N ALA A 283 -2.04 18.69 8.37
CA ALA A 283 -0.75 19.37 8.51
C ALA A 283 0.08 19.25 7.21
N PRO A 284 0.90 20.24 6.84
CA PRO A 284 1.78 20.13 5.68
C PRO A 284 2.81 19.00 5.82
N LEU A 285 3.12 18.31 4.72
CA LEU A 285 4.09 17.20 4.73
C LEU A 285 5.46 17.63 5.25
N GLU A 286 5.92 18.83 4.90
CA GLU A 286 7.22 19.34 5.35
C GLU A 286 7.30 19.53 6.87
N GLN A 287 6.16 19.73 7.54
CA GLN A 287 6.08 19.83 8.99
C GLN A 287 5.99 18.46 9.65
N LEU A 288 5.22 17.53 9.05
CA LEU A 288 5.07 16.16 9.56
C LEU A 288 6.35 15.34 9.44
N LEU A 289 7.04 15.48 8.32
CA LEU A 289 8.27 14.76 8.01
C LEU A 289 9.52 15.60 8.35
N CYS A 290 9.35 16.65 9.15
CA CYS A 290 10.44 17.52 9.54
C CYS A 290 11.54 16.72 10.27
N PRO A 291 12.78 16.72 9.78
CA PRO A 291 13.89 15.99 10.40
C PRO A 291 14.18 16.42 11.85
N VAL A 292 13.93 17.69 12.21
CA VAL A 292 14.10 18.18 13.60
C VAL A 292 13.05 17.57 14.52
N ALA A 293 11.77 17.61 14.11
CA ALA A 293 10.67 17.01 14.86
C ALA A 293 10.90 15.50 15.05
N LEU A 294 11.27 14.81 13.97
CA LEU A 294 11.54 13.38 13.99
C LEU A 294 12.72 13.04 14.92
N ALA A 295 13.81 13.81 14.90
CA ALA A 295 14.93 13.58 15.82
C ALA A 295 14.52 13.69 17.29
N ASP A 296 13.66 14.66 17.63
CA ASP A 296 13.19 14.84 19.01
C ASP A 296 12.25 13.72 19.45
N LEU A 297 11.35 13.28 18.57
CA LEU A 297 10.50 12.10 18.80
C LEU A 297 11.35 10.84 18.98
N THR A 298 12.34 10.60 18.12
CA THR A 298 13.28 9.46 18.22
C THR A 298 13.98 9.44 19.58
N LYS A 299 14.52 10.58 20.03
CA LYS A 299 15.18 10.67 21.35
C LYS A 299 14.21 10.41 22.50
N ALA A 300 12.96 10.85 22.39
CA ALA A 300 11.94 10.59 23.40
C ALA A 300 11.58 9.11 23.47
N SER A 301 11.38 8.46 22.32
CA SER A 301 11.10 7.03 22.22
C SER A 301 12.27 6.18 22.73
N LEU A 302 13.52 6.53 22.40
CA LEU A 302 14.71 5.85 22.94
C LEU A 302 14.75 5.88 24.47
N ARG A 303 14.48 7.04 25.09
CA ARG A 303 14.44 7.17 26.56
C ARG A 303 13.35 6.28 27.17
N ALA A 304 12.17 6.24 26.57
CA ALA A 304 11.05 5.43 27.06
C ALA A 304 11.34 3.93 26.97
N LEU A 305 11.85 3.47 25.83
CA LEU A 305 12.20 2.06 25.60
C LEU A 305 13.34 1.60 26.52
N ALA A 306 14.40 2.40 26.67
CA ALA A 306 15.52 2.07 27.54
C ALA A 306 15.07 1.93 29.01
N ALA A 307 14.27 2.89 29.50
CA ALA A 307 13.72 2.82 30.85
C ALA A 307 12.86 1.56 31.06
N ARG A 308 12.04 1.19 30.07
CA ARG A 308 11.21 -0.01 30.13
C ARG A 308 12.05 -1.29 30.11
N ARG A 309 13.08 -1.35 29.27
CA ARG A 309 14.00 -2.50 29.21
C ARG A 309 14.70 -2.72 30.55
N ASP A 310 15.25 -1.65 31.13
CA ASP A 310 15.96 -1.73 32.42
C ASP A 310 15.01 -2.18 33.54
N GLU A 311 13.76 -1.72 33.54
CA GLU A 311 12.72 -2.19 34.47
C GLU A 311 12.45 -3.69 34.33
N LEU A 312 12.30 -4.20 33.10
CA LEU A 312 12.02 -5.62 32.86
C LEU A 312 13.20 -6.52 33.27
N LEU A 313 14.43 -6.10 32.98
CA LEU A 313 15.64 -6.81 33.41
C LEU A 313 15.73 -6.87 34.94
N ALA A 314 15.53 -5.74 35.62
CA ALA A 314 15.52 -5.71 37.08
C ALA A 314 14.42 -6.59 37.69
N ARG A 315 13.23 -6.68 37.07
CA ARG A 315 12.16 -7.58 37.51
C ARG A 315 12.53 -9.05 37.32
N ALA A 316 13.22 -9.41 36.25
CA ALA A 316 13.67 -10.77 35.98
C ALA A 316 14.74 -11.22 37.00
N GLU A 317 15.71 -10.35 37.30
CA GLU A 317 16.74 -10.61 38.32
C GLU A 317 16.12 -10.83 39.71
N ASN A 318 15.21 -9.94 40.13
CA ASN A 318 14.53 -10.05 41.43
C ASN A 318 13.53 -11.22 41.52
N GLY A 319 13.06 -11.73 40.37
CA GLY A 319 12.17 -12.88 40.28
C GLY A 319 12.88 -14.22 40.28
N ALA A 320 14.17 -14.26 39.90
CA ALA A 320 15.00 -15.47 39.87
C ALA A 320 15.57 -15.85 41.25
N ASP A 321 15.53 -14.94 42.23
CA ASP A 321 15.98 -15.13 43.62
C ASP A 321 14.87 -15.66 44.57
N ARG A 322 13.73 -16.13 44.03
CA ARG A 322 12.61 -16.73 44.78
C ARG A 322 12.30 -18.14 44.30
#